data_AF-A0A1W4WXS8-F1
#
_entry.id   AF-A0A1W4WXS8-F1
#
_cell.length_a   1.000
_cell.length_b   1.000
_cell.length_c   1.000
_cell.angle_alpha   90.00
_cell.angle_beta   90.00
_cell.angle_gamma   90.00
#
_symmetry.space_group_name_H-M   'P 1'
#
loop_
_entity.id
_entity.type
_entity.pdbx_description
1 polymer ?
#
loop_
_entity_poly.entity_id
_entity_poly.type
_entity_poly.pdbx_seq_one_letter_code
_entity_poly.pdbx_strand_id
1 'polypeptide(L)'
;MSKGRVPYTDDQLQRLEKEFAINPYPVLERRRQLVPELKLTEKQIKIWFQNRRVKQRRSNWFPDLQGMHSMTHFLLDASPYMAKKGRKRFTPDQMKELEKEFARNPYPCPLRRSEISQKLESTPSQVTMWFQNRRKKQKKDRRGTKIDPKSQNDEDEAEETKEKELSS
;
A
#
# COMPACT_ATOMS: atom_id res chain seq x y z
N MET A 1 -13.50 2.33 -13.80
CA MET A 1 -12.39 1.36 -13.96
C MET A 1 -11.35 1.56 -12.86
N SER A 2 -11.13 0.60 -11.96
CA SER A 2 -9.86 0.57 -11.23
C SER A 2 -8.79 0.26 -12.28
N LYS A 3 -7.97 1.24 -12.67
CA LYS A 3 -6.79 0.94 -13.50
C LYS A 3 -6.04 -0.18 -12.78
N GLY A 4 -6.04 -1.38 -13.38
CA GLY A 4 -5.27 -2.50 -12.86
C GLY A 4 -3.83 -2.05 -12.67
N ARG A 5 -3.08 -2.71 -11.80
CA ARG A 5 -1.64 -2.44 -11.74
C ARG A 5 -1.05 -2.86 -13.08
N VAL A 6 -0.79 -1.89 -13.95
CA VAL A 6 -0.11 -2.12 -15.22
C VAL A 6 1.38 -2.28 -14.88
N PRO A 7 2.02 -3.39 -15.26
CA PRO A 7 3.45 -3.54 -15.10
C PRO A 7 4.16 -2.46 -15.93
N TYR A 8 5.29 -1.95 -15.43
CA TYR A 8 6.09 -1.02 -16.22
C TYR A 8 6.73 -1.77 -17.40
N THR A 9 6.80 -1.12 -18.56
CA THR A 9 7.49 -1.67 -19.73
C THR A 9 9.01 -1.73 -19.49
N ASP A 10 9.72 -2.51 -20.29
CA ASP A 10 11.18 -2.59 -20.19
C ASP A 10 11.83 -1.22 -20.38
N ASP A 11 11.43 -0.47 -21.42
CA ASP A 11 11.91 0.90 -21.67
C ASP A 11 11.69 1.85 -20.48
N GLN A 12 10.52 1.75 -19.84
CA GLN A 12 10.21 2.55 -18.66
C GLN A 12 11.16 2.21 -17.50
N LEU A 13 11.43 0.92 -17.29
CA LEU A 13 12.35 0.46 -16.25
C LEU A 13 13.79 0.90 -16.55
N GLN A 14 14.27 0.72 -17.78
CA GLN A 14 15.61 1.14 -18.19
C GLN A 14 15.81 2.64 -17.95
N ARG A 15 14.85 3.46 -18.37
CA ARG A 15 14.93 4.91 -18.17
C ARG A 15 14.92 5.31 -16.68
N LEU A 16 14.11 4.64 -15.87
CA LEU A 16 14.08 4.85 -14.42
C LEU A 16 15.38 4.41 -13.73
N GLU A 17 15.98 3.29 -14.14
CA GLU A 17 17.28 2.81 -13.64
C GLU A 17 18.41 3.75 -14.05
N LYS A 18 18.42 4.26 -15.28
CA LYS A 18 19.39 5.26 -15.75
C LYS A 18 19.34 6.51 -14.86
N GLU A 19 18.14 7.00 -14.58
CA GLU A 19 17.98 8.14 -13.67
C GLU A 19 18.41 7.80 -12.23
N PHE A 20 18.09 6.60 -11.75
CA PHE A 20 18.49 6.13 -10.42
C PHE A 20 20.00 6.07 -10.24
N ALA A 21 20.74 5.68 -11.28
CA ALA A 21 22.20 5.66 -11.27
C ALA A 21 22.79 7.08 -11.16
N ILE A 22 22.13 8.08 -11.72
CA ILE A 22 22.53 9.49 -11.62
C ILE A 22 22.17 10.06 -10.25
N ASN A 23 20.91 9.90 -9.82
CA ASN A 23 20.42 10.38 -8.53
C ASN A 23 19.33 9.46 -7.95
N PRO A 24 19.63 8.70 -6.89
CA PRO A 24 18.64 7.86 -6.20
C PRO A 24 17.51 8.63 -5.48
N TYR A 25 17.66 9.95 -5.31
CA TYR A 25 16.75 10.85 -4.61
C TYR A 25 16.33 12.04 -5.49
N PRO A 26 15.63 11.81 -6.61
CA PRO A 26 15.19 12.90 -7.48
C PRO A 26 14.16 13.77 -6.76
N VAL A 27 14.37 15.08 -6.80
CA VAL A 27 13.43 16.09 -6.27
C VAL A 27 12.18 16.20 -7.15
N LEU A 28 11.16 16.94 -6.69
CA LEU A 28 9.88 17.07 -7.39
C LEU A 28 10.04 17.50 -8.86
N GLU A 29 10.87 18.50 -9.11
CA GLU A 29 11.08 19.05 -10.44
C GLU A 29 11.65 18.00 -11.41
N ARG A 30 12.66 17.26 -10.96
CA ARG A 30 13.23 16.18 -11.77
C ARG A 30 12.21 15.07 -12.05
N ARG A 31 11.38 14.71 -11.06
CA ARG A 31 10.30 13.73 -11.27
C ARG A 31 9.27 14.20 -12.28
N ARG A 32 8.95 15.51 -12.34
CA ARG A 32 8.04 16.10 -13.33
C ARG A 32 8.60 16.00 -14.75
N GLN A 33 9.90 16.18 -14.93
CA GLN A 33 10.54 16.03 -16.25
C GLN A 33 10.46 14.60 -16.80
N LEU A 34 10.44 13.59 -15.93
CA LEU A 34 10.32 12.18 -16.32
C LEU A 34 8.87 11.75 -16.67
N VAL A 35 7.86 12.50 -16.23
CA VAL A 35 6.44 12.20 -16.49
C VAL A 35 6.12 12.06 -17.99
N PRO A 36 6.41 13.05 -18.85
CA PRO A 36 6.06 12.98 -20.26
C PRO A 36 6.79 11.84 -20.99
N GLU A 37 8.04 11.57 -20.62
CA GLU A 37 8.87 10.57 -21.28
C GLU A 37 8.42 9.14 -20.94
N LEU A 38 8.09 8.89 -19.67
CA LEU A 38 7.68 7.56 -19.19
C LEU A 38 6.19 7.31 -19.36
N LYS A 39 5.39 8.35 -19.62
CA LYS A 39 3.91 8.30 -19.56
C LYS A 39 3.41 7.75 -18.22
N LEU A 40 4.11 8.09 -17.13
CA LEU A 40 3.79 7.71 -15.76
C LEU A 40 3.46 8.95 -14.94
N THR A 41 2.58 8.83 -13.94
CA THR A 41 2.30 9.93 -13.00
C THR A 41 3.50 10.20 -12.08
N GLU A 42 3.66 11.45 -11.62
CA GLU A 42 4.69 11.83 -10.63
C GLU A 42 4.66 10.90 -9.40
N LYS A 43 3.45 10.54 -8.95
CA LYS A 43 3.24 9.61 -7.84
C LYS A 43 3.79 8.22 -8.14
N GLN A 44 3.58 7.68 -9.35
CA GLN A 44 4.13 6.38 -9.75
C GLN A 44 5.66 6.42 -9.75
N ILE A 45 6.25 7.49 -10.27
CA ILE A 45 7.70 7.70 -10.31
C ILE A 45 8.25 7.80 -8.87
N LYS A 46 7.64 8.63 -8.02
CA LYS A 46 7.99 8.76 -6.60
C LYS A 46 7.95 7.40 -5.88
N ILE A 47 6.89 6.62 -6.09
CA ILE A 47 6.74 5.28 -5.51
C ILE A 47 7.80 4.32 -6.06
N TRP A 48 8.12 4.38 -7.36
CA TRP A 48 9.16 3.56 -7.95
C TRP A 48 10.52 3.83 -7.30
N PHE A 49 10.94 5.10 -7.18
CA PHE A 49 12.21 5.46 -6.54
C PHE A 49 12.24 5.04 -5.07
N GLN A 50 11.14 5.21 -4.34
CA GLN A 50 11.03 4.73 -2.95
C GLN A 50 11.21 3.21 -2.86
N ASN A 51 10.52 2.45 -3.70
CA ASN A 51 10.63 0.99 -3.73
C ASN A 51 12.01 0.52 -4.20
N ARG A 52 12.62 1.22 -5.16
CA ARG A 52 13.95 0.91 -5.70
C ARG A 52 15.04 1.05 -4.65
N ARG A 53 15.00 2.11 -3.82
CA ARG A 53 15.92 2.27 -2.67
C ARG A 53 15.72 1.20 -1.61
N VAL A 54 14.46 0.78 -1.36
CA VAL A 54 14.20 -0.36 -0.47
C VAL A 54 14.83 -1.63 -1.03
N LYS A 55 14.69 -1.89 -2.34
CA LYS A 55 15.32 -3.04 -3.00
C LYS A 55 16.85 -2.96 -2.95
N GLN A 56 17.45 -1.80 -3.20
CA GLN A 56 18.91 -1.59 -3.11
C GLN A 56 19.43 -1.90 -1.70
N ARG A 57 18.81 -1.34 -0.65
CA ARG A 57 19.24 -1.61 0.74
C ARG A 57 19.16 -3.09 1.12
N ARG A 58 18.16 -3.82 0.61
CA ARG A 58 18.06 -5.28 0.81
C ARG A 58 19.18 -6.03 0.08
N SER A 59 19.58 -5.56 -1.10
CA SER A 59 20.68 -6.15 -1.89
C SER A 59 22.06 -5.86 -1.28
N ASN A 60 22.30 -4.62 -0.81
CA ASN A 60 23.58 -4.22 -0.23
C ASN A 60 23.95 -4.97 1.07
N TRP A 61 22.98 -5.58 1.75
CA TRP A 61 23.23 -6.37 2.94
C TRP A 61 23.66 -7.82 2.65
N PHE A 62 23.44 -8.32 1.42
CA PHE A 62 23.83 -9.67 0.99
C PHE A 62 24.26 -9.65 -0.49
N PRO A 63 25.49 -9.18 -0.79
CA PRO A 63 25.94 -8.95 -2.16
C PRO A 63 26.07 -10.21 -3.04
N ASP A 64 26.19 -11.41 -2.46
CA ASP A 64 26.64 -12.62 -3.19
C ASP A 64 25.54 -13.68 -3.48
N LEU A 65 24.25 -13.36 -3.31
CA LEU A 65 23.14 -14.33 -3.49
C LEU A 65 22.11 -13.89 -4.52
N GLN A 66 22.56 -13.47 -5.71
CA GLN A 66 21.67 -13.06 -6.82
C GLN A 66 20.71 -14.18 -7.30
N GLY A 67 20.95 -15.45 -6.96
CA GLY A 67 20.12 -16.60 -7.37
C GLY A 67 19.16 -17.21 -6.33
N MET A 68 19.33 -16.96 -5.01
CA MET A 68 18.60 -17.68 -3.95
C MET A 68 17.58 -16.82 -3.18
N HIS A 69 16.77 -16.03 -3.89
CA HIS A 69 15.78 -15.12 -3.31
C HIS A 69 14.66 -15.81 -2.48
N SER A 70 14.52 -17.13 -2.58
CA SER A 70 13.50 -17.92 -1.84
C SER A 70 13.93 -18.24 -0.40
N MET A 71 15.21 -18.56 -0.16
CA MET A 71 15.73 -18.97 1.16
C MET A 71 16.23 -17.80 2.03
N THR A 72 16.54 -16.65 1.41
CA THR A 72 17.03 -15.47 2.13
C THR A 72 16.00 -14.89 3.09
N HIS A 73 14.69 -15.06 2.85
CA HIS A 73 13.65 -14.61 3.79
C HIS A 73 13.72 -15.32 5.15
N PHE A 74 14.20 -16.56 5.19
CA PHE A 74 14.27 -17.35 6.42
C PHE A 74 15.50 -16.98 7.28
N LEU A 75 16.64 -16.71 6.64
CA LEU A 75 17.88 -16.30 7.34
C LEU A 75 17.90 -14.82 7.73
N LEU A 76 17.11 -13.97 7.06
CA LEU A 76 16.96 -12.53 7.38
C LEU A 76 16.18 -12.24 8.69
N ASP A 77 15.40 -13.20 9.21
CA ASP A 77 14.62 -13.03 10.45
C ASP A 77 15.49 -13.16 11.72
N ALA A 78 16.70 -13.72 11.58
CA ALA A 78 17.64 -13.93 12.69
C ALA A 78 18.60 -12.74 12.95
N SER A 79 18.60 -11.69 12.10
CA SER A 79 19.46 -10.52 12.28
C SER A 79 18.74 -9.41 13.06
N PRO A 80 19.17 -9.06 14.30
CA PRO A 80 18.56 -7.99 15.10
C PRO A 80 18.58 -6.62 14.42
N TYR A 81 19.51 -6.42 13.48
CA TYR A 81 19.72 -5.16 12.79
C TYR A 81 18.72 -4.92 11.63
N MET A 82 18.02 -5.96 11.17
CA MET A 82 17.04 -5.90 10.06
C MET A 82 15.60 -6.18 10.50
N ALA A 83 15.35 -6.41 11.80
CA ALA A 83 14.03 -6.67 12.37
C ALA A 83 13.12 -5.42 12.37
N LYS A 84 12.86 -4.83 11.20
CA LYS A 84 11.60 -4.11 10.99
C LYS A 84 10.51 -5.15 11.11
N LYS A 85 9.84 -5.19 12.27
CA LYS A 85 8.68 -6.04 12.63
C LYS A 85 8.03 -6.56 11.35
N GLY A 86 8.43 -7.76 10.93
CA GLY A 86 8.04 -8.32 9.63
C GLY A 86 6.53 -8.13 9.49
N ARG A 87 6.06 -7.76 8.29
CA ARG A 87 4.64 -7.45 8.08
C ARG A 87 3.83 -8.68 8.47
N LYS A 88 3.33 -8.70 9.71
CA LYS A 88 2.51 -9.78 10.23
C LYS A 88 1.20 -9.75 9.46
N ARG A 89 0.99 -10.77 8.65
CA ARG A 89 -0.31 -11.00 8.00
C ARG A 89 -1.28 -11.42 9.08
N PHE A 90 -2.51 -10.94 8.99
CA PHE A 90 -3.57 -11.50 9.82
C PHE A 90 -3.71 -13.00 9.51
N THR A 91 -3.90 -13.81 10.56
CA THR A 91 -4.24 -15.22 10.42
C THR A 91 -5.61 -15.38 9.75
N PRO A 92 -5.93 -16.55 9.19
CA PRO A 92 -7.25 -16.81 8.63
C PRO A 92 -8.39 -16.52 9.63
N ASP A 93 -8.21 -16.88 10.90
CA ASP A 93 -9.21 -16.64 11.95
C ASP A 93 -9.34 -15.15 12.28
N GLN A 94 -8.22 -14.42 12.37
CA GLN A 94 -8.24 -12.97 12.54
C GLN A 94 -8.95 -12.28 11.37
N MET A 95 -8.74 -12.74 10.14
CA MET A 95 -9.43 -12.23 8.95
C MET A 95 -10.95 -12.49 9.02
N LYS A 96 -11.36 -13.69 9.43
CA LYS A 96 -12.79 -14.04 9.60
C LYS A 96 -13.48 -13.12 10.61
N GLU A 97 -12.83 -12.85 11.74
CA GLU A 97 -13.38 -11.94 12.75
C GLU A 97 -13.42 -10.49 12.25
N LEU A 98 -12.38 -10.02 11.52
CA LEU A 98 -12.39 -8.70 10.90
C LEU A 98 -13.52 -8.56 9.87
N GLU A 99 -13.79 -9.59 9.06
CA GLU A 99 -14.91 -9.61 8.11
C GLU A 99 -16.26 -9.58 8.81
N LYS A 100 -16.41 -10.30 9.93
CA LYS A 100 -17.61 -10.26 10.78
C LYS A 100 -17.84 -8.87 11.36
N GLU A 101 -16.80 -8.22 11.88
CA GLU A 101 -16.88 -6.84 12.37
C GLU A 101 -17.19 -5.84 11.25
N PHE A 102 -16.61 -6.03 10.06
CA PHE A 102 -16.91 -5.22 8.88
C PHE A 102 -18.36 -5.32 8.43
N ALA A 103 -18.95 -6.53 8.49
CA ALA A 103 -20.37 -6.74 8.15
C ALA A 103 -21.30 -6.05 9.14
N ARG A 104 -20.90 -5.92 10.42
CA ARG A 104 -21.64 -5.19 11.45
C ARG A 104 -21.54 -3.68 11.26
N ASN A 105 -20.32 -3.18 11.10
CA ASN A 105 -20.04 -1.76 10.90
C ASN A 105 -18.75 -1.57 10.07
N PRO A 106 -18.85 -1.13 8.80
CA PRO A 106 -17.69 -0.82 7.96
C PRO A 106 -16.84 0.37 8.44
N TYR A 107 -17.37 1.19 9.35
CA TYR A 107 -16.75 2.40 9.90
C TYR A 107 -16.71 2.34 11.44
N PRO A 108 -15.92 1.42 12.04
CA PRO A 108 -15.79 1.35 13.48
C PRO A 108 -15.09 2.60 14.02
N CYS A 109 -15.62 3.16 15.12
CA CYS A 109 -15.03 4.30 15.83
C CYS A 109 -13.65 3.94 16.43
N PRO A 110 -12.83 4.93 16.83
CA PRO A 110 -11.50 4.69 17.39
C PRO A 110 -11.50 3.70 18.57
N LEU A 111 -12.45 3.84 19.50
CA LEU A 111 -12.60 2.95 20.65
C LEU A 111 -12.85 1.51 20.20
N ARG A 112 -13.81 1.29 19.29
CA ARG A 112 -14.12 -0.04 18.77
C ARG A 112 -12.92 -0.66 18.02
N ARG A 113 -12.15 0.13 17.28
CA ARG A 113 -10.92 -0.34 16.62
C ARG A 113 -9.88 -0.81 17.65
N SER A 114 -9.76 -0.11 18.77
CA SER A 114 -8.88 -0.52 19.88
C SER A 114 -9.33 -1.85 20.48
N GLU A 115 -10.62 -2.04 20.76
CA GLU A 115 -11.16 -3.32 21.26
C GLU A 115 -10.91 -4.48 20.28
N ILE A 116 -11.16 -4.26 18.99
CA ILE A 116 -10.88 -5.26 17.94
C ILE A 116 -9.38 -5.59 17.92
N SER A 117 -8.52 -4.57 18.03
CA SER A 117 -7.07 -4.77 18.00
C SER A 117 -6.58 -5.62 19.18
N GLN A 118 -7.13 -5.40 20.37
CA GLN A 118 -6.85 -6.18 21.57
C GLN A 118 -7.30 -7.63 21.40
N LYS A 119 -8.53 -7.85 20.92
CA LYS A 119 -9.07 -9.19 20.67
C LYS A 119 -8.25 -9.98 19.65
N LEU A 120 -7.69 -9.29 18.65
CA LEU A 120 -6.95 -9.92 17.55
C LEU A 120 -5.43 -9.89 17.75
N GLU A 121 -4.92 -9.47 18.91
CA GLU A 121 -3.48 -9.34 19.20
C GLU A 121 -2.71 -8.59 18.09
N SER A 122 -3.34 -7.52 17.59
CA SER A 122 -2.81 -6.68 16.51
C SER A 122 -2.77 -5.22 16.96
N THR A 123 -2.14 -4.34 16.18
CA THR A 123 -2.11 -2.91 16.54
C THR A 123 -3.36 -2.19 16.01
N PRO A 124 -3.85 -1.14 16.70
CA PRO A 124 -4.96 -0.30 16.21
C PRO A 124 -4.73 0.24 14.79
N SER A 125 -3.47 0.51 14.43
CA SER A 125 -3.07 0.95 13.09
C SER A 125 -3.24 -0.15 12.04
N GLN A 126 -2.96 -1.42 12.37
CA GLN A 126 -3.21 -2.54 11.46
C GLN A 126 -4.70 -2.74 11.21
N VAL A 127 -5.53 -2.64 12.26
CA VAL A 127 -7.00 -2.71 12.14
C VAL A 127 -7.51 -1.54 11.28
N THR A 128 -7.07 -0.31 11.57
CA THR A 128 -7.41 0.87 10.77
C THR A 128 -7.09 0.67 9.29
N MET A 129 -5.86 0.23 8.98
CA MET A 129 -5.42 -0.04 7.62
C MET A 129 -6.23 -1.16 6.96
N TRP A 130 -6.60 -2.19 7.71
CA TRP A 130 -7.43 -3.28 7.21
C TRP A 130 -8.81 -2.77 6.78
N PHE A 131 -9.50 -2.02 7.65
CA PHE A 131 -10.83 -1.47 7.35
C PHE A 131 -10.79 -0.51 6.16
N GLN A 132 -9.77 0.37 6.09
CA GLN A 132 -9.57 1.25 4.93
C GLN A 132 -9.38 0.46 3.62
N ASN A 133 -8.52 -0.57 3.63
CA ASN A 133 -8.29 -1.40 2.45
C ASN A 133 -9.52 -2.25 2.09
N ARG A 134 -10.28 -2.70 3.10
CA ARG A 134 -11.50 -3.48 2.91
C ARG A 134 -12.62 -2.66 2.28
N ARG A 135 -12.81 -1.40 2.68
CA ARG A 135 -13.73 -0.44 2.03
C ARG A 135 -13.31 -0.14 0.60
N LYS A 136 -12.02 0.10 0.36
CA LYS A 136 -11.49 0.28 -1.01
C LYS A 136 -11.79 -0.93 -1.91
N LYS A 137 -11.64 -2.15 -1.37
CA LYS A 137 -12.00 -3.39 -2.08
C LYS A 137 -13.50 -3.45 -2.36
N GLN A 138 -14.36 -3.18 -1.37
CA GLN A 138 -15.82 -3.14 -1.56
C GLN A 138 -16.26 -2.12 -2.63
N LYS A 139 -15.70 -0.89 -2.62
CA LYS A 139 -15.97 0.14 -3.65
C LYS A 139 -15.48 -0.30 -5.04
N LYS A 140 -14.47 -1.18 -5.13
CA LYS A 140 -14.00 -1.75 -6.40
C LYS A 140 -14.96 -2.83 -6.90
N ASP A 141 -15.41 -3.71 -6.02
CA ASP A 141 -16.32 -4.82 -6.35
C ASP A 141 -17.70 -4.28 -6.81
N ARG A 142 -18.25 -3.25 -6.13
CA ARG A 142 -19.50 -2.57 -6.53
C ARG A 142 -19.42 -1.84 -7.87
N ARG A 143 -18.24 -1.28 -8.22
CA ARG A 143 -18.01 -0.62 -9.52
C ARG A 143 -17.87 -1.58 -10.69
N GLY A 144 -17.78 -2.89 -10.42
CA GLY A 144 -17.83 -3.93 -11.45
C GLY A 144 -19.24 -4.23 -11.96
N THR A 145 -20.30 -3.66 -11.34
CA THR A 145 -21.68 -4.10 -11.60
C THR A 145 -22.63 -3.10 -12.26
N LYS A 146 -22.43 -1.77 -12.30
CA LYS A 146 -23.26 -0.83 -13.10
C LYS A 146 -22.51 0.45 -13.53
N ILE A 147 -22.86 0.97 -14.71
CA ILE A 147 -22.36 2.18 -15.40
C ILE A 147 -23.23 3.38 -14.96
N ASP A 148 -22.64 4.47 -14.46
CA ASP A 148 -22.90 5.89 -14.84
C ASP A 148 -22.01 6.88 -14.06
N PRO A 149 -21.42 7.95 -14.65
CA PRO A 149 -20.40 8.80 -14.01
C PRO A 149 -20.91 10.06 -13.30
N LYS A 150 -22.23 10.32 -13.23
CA LYS A 150 -22.76 11.66 -12.91
C LYS A 150 -23.18 11.91 -11.45
N SER A 151 -23.10 10.90 -10.58
CA SER A 151 -23.49 11.00 -9.16
C SER A 151 -22.31 11.09 -8.18
N GLN A 152 -21.08 11.29 -8.69
CA GLN A 152 -19.85 11.14 -7.89
C GLN A 152 -19.46 12.35 -7.04
N ASN A 153 -19.97 13.55 -7.30
CA ASN A 153 -19.50 14.75 -6.60
C ASN A 153 -20.27 15.06 -5.30
N ASP A 154 -21.50 14.58 -5.15
CA ASP A 154 -22.34 14.92 -3.99
C ASP A 154 -22.20 13.91 -2.82
N GLU A 155 -21.75 12.68 -3.09
CA GLU A 155 -21.54 11.65 -2.06
C GLU A 155 -20.17 11.74 -1.37
N ASP A 156 -19.14 12.24 -2.06
CA ASP A 156 -17.76 12.30 -1.54
C ASP A 156 -17.59 13.42 -0.46
N GLU A 157 -18.38 14.52 -0.49
CA GLU A 157 -18.39 15.60 0.55
C GLU A 157 -19.19 15.21 1.82
N ALA A 158 -20.24 14.40 1.68
CA ALA A 158 -21.09 13.97 2.79
C ALA A 158 -20.46 12.85 3.65
N GLU A 159 -19.51 12.07 3.10
CA GLU A 159 -18.77 11.04 3.85
C GLU A 159 -17.57 11.62 4.61
N GLU A 160 -16.87 12.64 4.09
CA GLU A 160 -15.72 13.27 4.77
C GLU A 160 -16.15 14.13 5.98
N THR A 161 -17.36 14.71 5.92
CA THR A 161 -17.99 15.41 7.05
C THR A 161 -18.37 14.45 8.18
N LYS A 162 -18.88 13.25 7.87
CA LYS A 162 -19.13 12.19 8.87
C LYS A 162 -17.84 11.63 9.47
N GLU A 163 -16.72 11.59 8.72
CA GLU A 163 -15.41 11.19 9.25
C GLU A 163 -14.85 12.17 10.29
N LYS A 164 -15.12 13.48 10.15
CA LYS A 164 -14.73 14.48 11.16
C LYS A 164 -15.63 14.43 12.40
N GLU A 165 -16.95 14.26 12.24
CA GLU A 165 -17.87 14.21 13.39
C GLU A 165 -17.77 12.94 14.24
N LEU A 166 -17.44 11.78 13.66
CA LEU A 166 -17.22 10.54 14.43
C LEU A 166 -15.79 10.36 14.97
N SER A 167 -14.87 11.26 14.60
CA SER A 167 -13.47 11.26 15.06
C SER A 167 -13.15 12.41 16.02
N SER A 168 -14.08 13.35 16.24
CA SER A 168 -14.02 14.41 17.25
C SER A 168 -14.64 13.97 18.58
#